data_AF-A0A7V5IFN5-F1
#
_entry.id   AF-A0A7V5IFN5-F1
#
_cell.length_a   1.000
_cell.length_b   1.000
_cell.length_c   1.000
_cell.angle_alpha   90.00
_cell.angle_beta   90.00
_cell.angle_gamma   90.00
#
_symmetry.space_group_name_H-M   'P 1'
#
loop_
_entity.id
_entity.type
_entity.pdbx_description
1 polymer ?
#
loop_
_entity_poly.entity_id
_entity_poly.type
_entity_poly.pdbx_seq_one_letter_code
_entity_poly.pdbx_strand_id
1 'polypeptide(L)'
;MKKLGVILLLVLMVWGCGSSLEQLRTRNRENLLRLSLGMSKFDVLQIMGTETVESVNNPYRVETPKGKDGELYEVLFYHTDKKKKSDLISDSELTPIVFKDNVLIGWGWAFLSEVVPNYQYQIEVK
;
A
#
# COMPACT_ATOMS: atom_id res chain seq x y z
N MET A 1 38.39 -29.68 17.92
CA MET A 1 37.95 -28.39 18.51
C MET A 1 37.94 -27.19 17.53
N LYS A 2 38.47 -27.29 16.29
CA LYS A 2 38.52 -26.15 15.35
C LYS A 2 37.29 -26.01 14.42
N LYS A 3 36.47 -27.07 14.30
CA LYS A 3 35.26 -27.09 13.44
C LYS A 3 33.99 -26.59 14.14
N LEU A 4 33.99 -26.53 15.49
CA LEU A 4 32.84 -26.06 16.27
C LEU A 4 32.68 -24.53 16.19
N GLY A 5 33.79 -23.79 16.11
CA GLY A 5 33.77 -22.32 16.01
C GLY A 5 33.22 -21.79 14.67
N VAL A 6 33.34 -22.58 13.60
CA VAL A 6 32.86 -22.19 12.26
C VAL A 6 31.33 -22.33 12.16
N ILE A 7 30.73 -23.28 12.89
CA ILE A 7 29.27 -23.46 12.92
C ILE A 7 28.60 -22.35 13.74
N LEU A 8 29.23 -21.88 14.81
CA LEU A 8 28.68 -20.82 15.65
C LEU A 8 28.65 -19.44 14.94
N LEU A 9 29.56 -19.21 14.00
CA LEU A 9 29.61 -17.96 13.22
C LEU A 9 28.55 -17.89 12.10
N LEU A 10 27.98 -19.02 11.69
CA LEU A 10 26.93 -19.11 10.66
C LEU A 10 25.51 -18.92 11.21
N VAL A 11 25.29 -19.10 12.52
CA VAL A 11 23.97 -19.01 13.15
C VAL A 11 23.57 -17.57 13.52
N LEU A 12 24.48 -16.60 13.40
CA LEU A 12 24.20 -15.17 13.65
C LEU A 12 23.52 -14.44 12.49
N MET A 13 23.13 -15.15 11.43
CA MET A 13 22.48 -14.53 10.28
C MET A 13 20.98 -14.31 10.53
N VAL A 14 20.69 -13.04 10.85
CA VAL A 14 19.52 -12.26 10.41
C VAL A 14 18.22 -12.50 11.18
N TRP A 15 18.14 -11.90 12.37
CA TRP A 15 16.86 -11.44 12.93
C TRP A 15 16.71 -9.96 12.60
N GLY A 16 16.28 -9.68 11.37
CA GLY A 16 15.92 -8.31 10.99
C GLY A 16 14.59 -7.94 11.62
N CYS A 17 14.60 -7.29 12.79
CA CYS A 17 13.41 -6.62 13.32
C CYS A 17 13.13 -5.36 12.51
N GLY A 18 12.32 -5.45 11.46
CA GLY A 18 11.68 -4.28 10.86
C GLY A 18 10.64 -3.71 11.83
N SER A 19 10.47 -2.38 11.89
CA SER A 19 9.39 -1.79 12.69
C SER A 19 8.01 -2.22 12.15
N SER A 20 6.96 -2.08 12.97
CA SER A 20 5.63 -2.53 12.57
C SER A 20 5.13 -1.82 11.29
N LEU A 21 5.47 -0.53 11.11
CA LEU A 21 5.17 0.22 9.89
C LEU A 21 5.99 -0.26 8.68
N GLU A 22 7.25 -0.63 8.85
CA GLU A 22 8.03 -1.26 7.77
C GLU A 22 7.38 -2.57 7.32
N GLN A 23 6.90 -3.36 8.28
CA GLN A 23 6.19 -4.61 8.02
C GLN A 23 4.84 -4.36 7.33
N LEU A 24 4.05 -3.37 7.76
CA LEU A 24 2.80 -2.98 7.11
C LEU A 24 3.02 -2.64 5.63
N ARG A 25 4.00 -1.79 5.33
CA ARG A 25 4.28 -1.40 3.93
C ARG A 25 4.78 -2.57 3.10
N THR A 26 5.62 -3.43 3.68
CA THR A 26 6.10 -4.65 3.01
C THR A 26 4.93 -5.58 2.70
N ARG A 27 4.05 -5.83 3.67
CA ARG A 27 2.82 -6.61 3.50
C ARG A 27 1.92 -6.01 2.42
N ASN A 28 1.71 -4.69 2.44
CA ASN A 28 0.89 -4.02 1.43
C ASN A 28 1.48 -4.18 0.01
N ARG A 29 2.80 -4.06 -0.15
CA ARG A 29 3.47 -4.33 -1.44
C ARG A 29 3.31 -5.78 -1.89
N GLU A 30 3.48 -6.74 -0.99
CA GLU A 30 3.30 -8.16 -1.29
C GLU A 30 1.85 -8.49 -1.66
N ASN A 31 0.89 -7.89 -0.96
CA ASN A 31 -0.53 -8.08 -1.21
C ASN A 31 -0.97 -7.48 -2.56
N LEU A 32 -0.39 -6.35 -2.98
CA LEU A 32 -0.61 -5.79 -4.31
C LEU A 32 -0.28 -6.78 -5.43
N LEU A 33 0.77 -7.61 -5.27
CA LEU A 33 1.15 -8.63 -6.26
C LEU A 33 0.12 -9.75 -6.42
N ARG A 34 -0.79 -9.88 -5.45
CA ARG A 34 -1.83 -10.90 -5.43
C ARG A 34 -3.15 -10.40 -6.01
N LEU A 35 -3.26 -9.12 -6.33
CA LEU A 35 -4.45 -8.54 -6.92
C LEU A 35 -4.58 -8.91 -8.40
N SER A 36 -5.81 -8.95 -8.87
CA SER A 36 -6.12 -9.17 -10.28
C SER A 36 -7.34 -8.34 -10.65
N LEU A 37 -7.32 -7.80 -11.87
CA LEU A 37 -8.44 -7.05 -12.41
C LEU A 37 -9.71 -7.92 -12.38
N GLY A 38 -10.85 -7.31 -12.06
CA GLY A 38 -12.12 -8.01 -11.93
C GLY A 38 -12.42 -8.55 -10.52
N MET A 39 -11.46 -8.52 -9.58
CA MET A 39 -11.74 -8.89 -8.19
C MET A 39 -12.82 -8.00 -7.56
N SER A 40 -13.65 -8.59 -6.70
CA SER A 40 -14.59 -7.80 -5.93
C SER A 40 -13.85 -6.96 -4.88
N LYS A 41 -14.40 -5.82 -4.51
CA LYS A 41 -13.90 -5.01 -3.40
C LYS A 41 -13.70 -5.83 -2.12
N PHE A 42 -14.61 -6.77 -1.85
CA PHE A 42 -14.51 -7.64 -0.69
C PHE A 42 -13.24 -8.51 -0.73
N ASP A 43 -12.96 -9.16 -1.85
CA ASP A 43 -11.75 -9.98 -2.02
C ASP A 43 -10.48 -9.13 -1.90
N VAL A 44 -10.49 -7.92 -2.49
CA VAL A 44 -9.36 -7.00 -2.38
C VAL A 44 -9.12 -6.58 -0.93
N LEU A 45 -10.18 -6.26 -0.17
CA LEU A 45 -10.04 -5.93 1.27
C LEU A 45 -9.54 -7.11 2.09
N GLN A 46 -9.95 -8.35 1.77
CA GLN A 46 -9.41 -9.55 2.41
C GLN A 46 -7.93 -9.76 2.12
N ILE A 47 -7.50 -9.49 0.88
CA ILE A 47 -6.10 -9.62 0.48
C ILE A 47 -5.26 -8.51 1.11
N MET A 48 -5.70 -7.26 0.96
CA MET A 48 -4.93 -6.08 1.36
C MET A 48 -4.92 -5.85 2.87
N GLY A 49 -5.94 -6.33 3.58
CA GLY A 49 -6.12 -6.09 5.01
C GLY A 49 -6.87 -4.80 5.30
N THR A 50 -7.42 -4.75 6.52
CA THR A 50 -8.20 -3.62 7.04
C THR A 50 -7.76 -3.18 8.44
N GLU A 51 -6.63 -3.72 8.93
CA GLU A 51 -6.15 -3.52 10.28
C GLU A 51 -5.37 -2.20 10.43
N THR A 52 -5.64 -1.47 11.51
CA THR A 52 -4.81 -0.34 11.92
C THR A 52 -3.54 -0.87 12.59
N VAL A 53 -2.38 -0.39 12.13
CA VAL A 53 -1.07 -0.69 12.73
C VAL A 53 -0.49 0.59 13.30
N GLU A 54 -0.17 0.58 14.59
CA GLU A 54 0.17 1.79 15.35
C GLU A 54 -0.96 2.84 15.21
N SER A 55 -0.68 3.97 14.55
CA SER A 55 -1.63 5.04 14.27
C SER A 55 -2.03 5.13 12.79
N VAL A 56 -1.63 4.14 11.96
CA VAL A 56 -1.85 4.13 10.52
C VAL A 56 -2.97 3.16 10.17
N ASN A 57 -4.07 3.69 9.65
CA ASN A 57 -5.16 2.87 9.12
C ASN A 57 -4.73 2.17 7.82
N ASN A 58 -5.30 1.00 7.59
CA ASN A 58 -5.17 0.25 6.35
C ASN A 58 -6.59 -0.04 5.84
N PRO A 59 -7.05 0.47 4.68
CA PRO A 59 -6.42 1.53 3.90
C PRO A 59 -6.24 2.82 4.72
N TYR A 60 -5.26 3.63 4.30
CA TYR A 60 -4.93 4.89 4.95
C TYR A 60 -5.99 5.97 4.70
N ARG A 61 -6.51 6.01 3.46
CA ARG A 61 -7.50 6.97 3.00
C ARG A 61 -8.45 6.31 2.00
N VAL A 62 -9.70 6.77 1.97
CA VAL A 62 -10.71 6.34 1.01
C VAL A 62 -11.36 7.57 0.42
N GLU A 63 -11.53 7.59 -0.91
CA GLU A 63 -12.15 8.70 -1.62
C GLU A 63 -13.06 8.21 -2.74
N THR A 64 -13.99 9.07 -3.17
CA THR A 64 -14.92 8.76 -4.27
C THR A 64 -14.88 9.83 -5.37
N PRO A 65 -13.74 10.03 -6.07
CA PRO A 65 -13.63 11.04 -7.11
C PRO A 65 -14.51 10.76 -8.34
N LYS A 66 -14.88 11.83 -9.04
CA LYS A 66 -15.57 11.76 -10.33
C LYS A 66 -14.55 11.59 -11.46
N GLY A 67 -14.74 10.57 -12.29
CA GLY A 67 -13.88 10.29 -13.43
C GLY A 67 -14.20 11.13 -14.67
N LYS A 68 -13.38 10.97 -15.71
CA LYS A 68 -13.53 11.65 -17.00
C LYS A 68 -14.81 11.26 -17.76
N ASP A 69 -15.35 10.08 -17.47
CA ASP A 69 -16.62 9.57 -18.00
C ASP A 69 -17.84 10.13 -17.24
N GLY A 70 -17.61 10.90 -16.18
CA GLY A 70 -18.65 11.45 -15.32
C GLY A 70 -19.15 10.48 -14.24
N GLU A 71 -18.63 9.27 -14.20
CA GLU A 71 -18.97 8.28 -13.18
C GLU A 71 -18.15 8.47 -11.91
N LEU A 72 -18.63 7.90 -10.81
CA LEU A 72 -17.91 7.88 -9.53
C LEU A 72 -17.02 6.64 -9.44
N TYR A 73 -15.80 6.84 -9.00
CA TYR A 73 -14.82 5.79 -8.73
C TYR A 73 -14.55 5.73 -7.25
N GLU A 74 -14.44 4.54 -6.67
CA GLU A 74 -13.96 4.42 -5.29
C GLU A 74 -12.46 4.14 -5.29
N VAL A 75 -11.70 4.87 -4.49
CA VAL A 75 -10.25 4.78 -4.43
C VAL A 75 -9.80 4.53 -3.01
N LEU A 76 -9.11 3.40 -2.79
CA LEU A 76 -8.49 3.06 -1.51
C LEU A 76 -6.98 3.33 -1.59
N PHE A 77 -6.44 4.12 -0.67
CA PHE A 77 -5.02 4.45 -0.64
C PHE A 77 -4.31 3.62 0.40
N TYR A 78 -3.36 2.79 -0.03
CA TYR A 78 -2.56 1.94 0.86
C TYR A 78 -1.15 2.48 1.04
N HIS A 79 -0.70 2.56 2.28
CA HIS A 79 0.67 2.97 2.59
C HIS A 79 1.64 1.87 2.15
N THR A 80 2.46 2.18 1.16
CA THR A 80 3.27 1.18 0.46
C THR A 80 4.71 1.62 0.33
N ASP A 81 5.09 2.86 0.61
CA ASP A 81 6.47 3.31 0.50
C ASP A 81 6.91 4.20 1.66
N LYS A 82 8.22 4.38 1.83
CA LYS A 82 8.79 5.38 2.74
C LYS A 82 9.83 6.17 1.99
N LYS A 83 9.49 7.41 1.68
CA LYS A 83 10.33 8.34 0.93
C LYS A 83 10.87 9.44 1.83
N LYS A 84 10.11 9.83 2.85
CA LYS A 84 10.54 10.86 3.81
C LYS A 84 11.04 10.22 5.10
N LYS A 85 11.88 10.96 5.82
CA LYS A 85 12.24 10.66 7.21
C LYS A 85 11.20 11.14 8.22
N SER A 86 10.23 11.94 7.76
CA SER A 86 9.13 12.44 8.59
C SER A 86 8.14 11.31 8.85
N ASP A 87 7.46 11.38 9.99
CA ASP A 87 6.38 10.47 10.37
C ASP A 87 5.05 10.80 9.66
N LEU A 88 5.00 11.89 8.91
CA LEU A 88 3.85 12.26 8.08
C LEU A 88 3.86 11.48 6.76
N ILE A 89 2.75 10.80 6.47
CA ILE A 89 2.57 9.99 5.26
C ILE A 89 2.06 10.90 4.13
N SER A 90 2.91 11.09 3.12
CA SER A 90 2.54 11.85 1.93
C SER A 90 1.94 10.98 0.83
N ASP A 91 1.20 11.58 -0.09
CA ASP A 91 0.63 10.88 -1.26
C ASP A 91 1.67 10.09 -2.06
N SER A 92 2.91 10.58 -2.13
CA SER A 92 4.01 9.89 -2.82
C SER A 92 4.38 8.52 -2.21
N GLU A 93 3.90 8.23 -1.00
CA GLU A 93 4.12 7.01 -0.21
C GLU A 93 2.90 6.08 -0.20
N LEU A 94 1.84 6.47 -0.93
CA LEU A 94 0.60 5.73 -1.09
C LEU A 94 0.53 5.08 -2.47
N THR A 95 -0.15 3.94 -2.55
CA THR A 95 -0.59 3.34 -3.82
C THR A 95 -2.12 3.34 -3.83
N PRO A 96 -2.76 4.02 -4.80
CA PRO A 96 -4.21 3.99 -4.96
C PRO A 96 -4.65 2.67 -5.58
N ILE A 97 -5.74 2.09 -5.09
CA ILE A 97 -6.46 0.95 -5.67
C ILE A 97 -7.82 1.46 -6.09
N VAL A 98 -8.17 1.28 -7.36
CA VAL A 98 -9.30 1.97 -8.01
C VAL A 98 -10.39 0.96 -8.36
N PHE A 99 -11.60 1.28 -7.93
CA PHE A 99 -12.80 0.48 -8.14
C PHE A 99 -13.83 1.25 -8.97
N LYS A 100 -14.56 0.50 -9.78
CA LYS A 100 -15.81 0.93 -10.42
C LYS A 100 -16.83 -0.17 -10.21
N ASP A 101 -18.04 0.19 -9.76
CA ASP A 101 -19.12 -0.78 -9.48
C ASP A 101 -18.70 -1.94 -8.57
N ASN A 102 -17.92 -1.65 -7.52
CA ASN A 102 -17.33 -2.62 -6.58
C ASN A 102 -16.35 -3.65 -7.19
N VAL A 103 -15.86 -3.39 -8.40
CA VAL A 103 -14.89 -4.23 -9.11
C VAL A 103 -13.55 -3.51 -9.23
N LEU A 104 -12.45 -4.22 -8.95
CA LEU A 104 -11.10 -3.72 -9.13
C LEU A 104 -10.80 -3.53 -10.62
N ILE A 105 -10.54 -2.28 -11.01
CA ILE A 105 -10.24 -1.92 -12.41
C ILE A 105 -8.79 -1.51 -12.64
N GLY A 106 -8.04 -1.23 -11.57
CA GLY A 106 -6.62 -0.92 -11.65
C GLY A 106 -6.08 -0.33 -10.35
N TRP A 107 -4.79 -0.06 -10.32
CA TRP A 107 -4.10 0.54 -9.17
C TRP A 107 -2.87 1.32 -9.63
N GLY A 108 -2.34 2.14 -8.73
CA GLY A 108 -1.22 3.02 -9.00
C GLY A 108 -1.65 4.39 -9.52
N TRP A 109 -0.80 5.39 -9.26
CA TRP A 109 -1.06 6.79 -9.60
C TRP A 109 -1.29 7.02 -11.09
N ALA A 110 -0.55 6.32 -11.96
CA ALA A 110 -0.73 6.41 -13.40
C ALA A 110 -2.15 6.01 -13.83
N PHE A 111 -2.66 4.89 -13.29
CA PHE A 111 -4.01 4.43 -13.58
C PHE A 111 -5.07 5.39 -13.03
N LEU A 112 -4.91 5.84 -11.78
CA LEU A 112 -5.83 6.82 -11.18
C LEU A 112 -5.88 8.12 -12.01
N SER A 113 -4.74 8.66 -12.43
CA SER A 113 -4.69 9.87 -13.26
C SER A 113 -5.29 9.66 -14.66
N GLU A 114 -5.28 8.44 -15.19
CA GLU A 114 -5.91 8.15 -16.48
C GLU A 114 -7.44 8.23 -16.39
N VAL A 115 -8.03 7.72 -15.31
CA VAL A 115 -9.50 7.68 -15.14
C VAL A 115 -10.04 8.91 -14.43
N VAL A 116 -9.22 9.59 -13.62
CA VAL A 116 -9.49 10.85 -12.91
C VAL A 116 -8.43 11.91 -13.27
N PRO A 117 -8.55 12.59 -14.43
CA PRO A 117 -7.49 13.44 -14.99
C PRO A 117 -7.15 14.69 -14.18
N ASN A 118 -8.02 15.12 -13.26
CA ASN A 118 -7.79 16.28 -12.38
C ASN A 118 -7.67 15.86 -10.91
N TYR A 119 -7.25 14.62 -10.62
CA TYR A 119 -7.04 14.19 -9.25
C TYR A 119 -5.99 15.08 -8.57
N GLN A 120 -6.40 15.81 -7.54
CA GLN A 120 -5.52 16.69 -6.80
C GLN A 120 -4.79 15.89 -5.73
N TYR A 121 -3.49 15.71 -5.94
CA TYR A 121 -2.61 15.19 -4.89
C TYR A 121 -2.71 16.09 -3.65
N GLN A 122 -2.90 15.49 -2.49
CA GLN A 122 -2.71 16.14 -1.21
C GLN A 122 -1.19 16.27 -0.99
N ILE A 123 -0.61 17.30 -1.61
CA ILE A 123 0.77 17.70 -1.34
C ILE A 123 0.74 18.35 0.04
N GLU A 124 1.33 17.70 1.04
CA GLU A 124 1.56 18.35 2.33
C GLU A 124 2.41 19.61 2.11
N VAL A 125 1.78 20.77 2.30
CA VAL A 125 2.44 22.05 2.42
C VAL A 125 3.11 22.06 3.79
N LYS A 126 4.43 22.21 3.80
CA LYS A 126 5.23 22.35 5.03
C LYS A 126 4.79 23.56 5.86
#